data_AF-F0X8S7-F1
#
_entry.id   AF-F0X8S7-F1
#
_cell.length_a   1.000
_cell.length_b   1.000
_cell.length_c   1.000
_cell.angle_alpha   90.00
_cell.angle_beta   90.00
_cell.angle_gamma   90.00
#
_symmetry.space_group_name_H-M   'P 1'
#
loop_
_entity.id
_entity.type
_entity.pdbx_description
1 polymer ?
#
loop_
_entity_poly.entity_id
_entity_poly.type
_entity_poly.pdbx_seq_one_letter_code
_entity_poly.pdbx_strand_id
1 'polypeptide(L)'
;MAMPTPKPGLPNGENQPLQAAVLDDANSSLGNDAASSTASITSSILRYRTLNGRTYHSDRGGSQYWGANDDAQNTMLDIQHHVFTLVLDGKLYLAPLPEEINKVLDIGTGTGLWVLDFADQHPQATIIGTDLSPIQPTWVPPNARFEIDDLAEPWTFDEASVDYVHIRWLIGSVRDWPALFKEAYRVLKPGGWIESFECNGLFESDDDSIPEDSATSQWNDIFGAGAKTDFADQYPNAEVIGTDISPIQPAWVPPNLKFEIDDATIPWA
;
A
#
# COMPACT_ATOMS: atom_id res chain seq x y z
N MET A 1 26.07 -9.88 -34.83
CA MET A 1 24.71 -10.21 -34.36
C MET A 1 23.93 -8.90 -34.31
N ALA A 2 22.82 -8.83 -35.04
CA ALA A 2 22.00 -7.62 -35.13
C ALA A 2 20.98 -7.60 -33.97
N MET A 3 20.83 -6.43 -33.35
CA MET A 3 19.85 -6.15 -32.29
C MET A 3 18.42 -6.20 -32.87
N PRO A 4 17.43 -6.79 -32.16
CA PRO A 4 16.04 -6.74 -32.60
C PRO A 4 15.45 -5.34 -32.43
N THR A 5 14.65 -4.93 -33.41
CA THR A 5 13.93 -3.64 -33.45
C THR A 5 12.78 -3.57 -32.44
N PRO A 6 12.44 -2.40 -31.89
CA PRO A 6 11.33 -2.24 -30.96
C PRO A 6 9.97 -2.49 -31.64
N LYS A 7 9.03 -3.13 -30.92
CA LYS A 7 7.63 -3.26 -31.35
C LYS A 7 6.91 -1.90 -31.22
N PRO A 8 5.89 -1.61 -32.05
CA PRO A 8 5.14 -0.35 -31.99
C PRO A 8 4.38 -0.22 -30.67
N GLY A 9 4.43 0.98 -30.07
CA GLY A 9 3.71 1.32 -28.84
C GLY A 9 2.19 1.25 -28.99
N LEU A 10 1.52 0.87 -27.90
CA LEU A 10 0.07 0.93 -27.74
C LEU A 10 -0.41 2.40 -27.82
N PRO A 11 -1.63 2.67 -28.33
CA PRO A 11 -2.14 4.03 -28.44
C PRO A 11 -2.38 4.63 -27.04
N ASN A 12 -1.99 5.90 -26.88
CA ASN A 12 -2.33 6.72 -25.72
C ASN A 12 -3.86 6.75 -25.53
N GLY A 13 -4.35 6.08 -24.49
CA GLY A 13 -5.69 6.30 -23.98
C GLY A 13 -5.73 7.63 -23.24
N GLU A 14 -6.52 8.57 -23.74
CA GLU A 14 -6.79 9.83 -23.05
C GLU A 14 -7.46 9.56 -21.70
N ASN A 15 -6.83 9.96 -20.59
CA ASN A 15 -7.45 9.99 -19.26
C ASN A 15 -8.60 11.04 -19.26
N GLN A 16 -9.83 10.60 -19.47
CA GLN A 16 -11.01 11.42 -19.18
C GLN A 16 -11.42 11.26 -17.71
N PRO A 17 -11.66 12.36 -16.97
CA PRO A 17 -12.20 12.29 -15.62
C PRO A 17 -13.64 11.75 -15.63
N LEU A 18 -13.95 10.93 -14.62
CA LEU A 18 -15.23 10.26 -14.41
C LEU A 18 -16.43 11.23 -14.49
N GLN A 19 -17.35 10.97 -15.44
CA GLN A 19 -18.71 11.52 -15.38
C GLN A 19 -19.58 10.61 -14.51
N ALA A 20 -20.29 11.19 -13.54
CA ALA A 20 -21.23 10.46 -12.70
C ALA A 20 -22.34 9.85 -13.55
N ALA A 21 -22.47 8.53 -13.53
CA ALA A 21 -23.62 7.84 -14.10
C ALA A 21 -24.85 8.13 -13.22
N VAL A 22 -25.78 8.92 -13.73
CA VAL A 22 -27.13 9.05 -13.17
C VAL A 22 -27.90 7.84 -13.69
N LEU A 23 -28.17 6.86 -12.82
CA LEU A 23 -29.10 5.77 -13.12
C LEU A 23 -30.44 6.08 -12.45
N ASP A 24 -31.47 6.17 -13.28
CA ASP A 24 -32.87 6.41 -12.92
C ASP A 24 -33.43 5.23 -12.10
N ASP A 25 -34.04 5.54 -10.95
CA ASP A 25 -34.71 4.57 -10.09
C ASP A 25 -35.97 4.01 -10.78
N ALA A 26 -35.86 2.82 -11.37
CA ALA A 26 -37.02 2.06 -11.83
C ALA A 26 -36.85 0.54 -11.65
N ASN A 27 -37.26 0.08 -10.46
CA ASN A 27 -37.98 -1.17 -10.18
C ASN A 27 -37.35 -2.53 -10.61
N SER A 28 -36.96 -3.34 -9.61
CA SER A 28 -37.54 -4.69 -9.45
C SER A 28 -37.15 -5.34 -8.13
N SER A 29 -38.17 -5.92 -7.49
CA SER A 29 -38.09 -6.77 -6.30
C SER A 29 -37.58 -8.17 -6.65
N LEU A 30 -36.83 -8.78 -5.72
CA LEU A 30 -36.95 -10.15 -5.18
C LEU A 30 -35.56 -10.68 -4.80
N GLY A 31 -35.42 -11.12 -3.54
CA GLY A 31 -34.28 -11.94 -3.08
C GLY A 31 -33.60 -11.34 -1.86
N ASN A 32 -33.98 -11.84 -0.68
CA ASN A 32 -33.33 -11.50 0.58
C ASN A 32 -32.04 -12.31 0.70
N ASP A 33 -30.96 -11.80 0.14
CA ASP A 33 -29.59 -12.20 0.45
C ASP A 33 -28.93 -11.04 1.19
N ALA A 34 -28.21 -11.34 2.27
CA ALA A 34 -27.36 -10.39 3.00
C ALA A 34 -26.15 -10.01 2.14
N ALA A 35 -26.41 -9.42 0.97
CA ALA A 35 -25.47 -9.21 -0.11
C ALA A 35 -24.93 -7.78 -0.06
N SER A 36 -23.63 -7.70 0.22
CA SER A 36 -22.69 -6.66 -0.22
C SER A 36 -23.13 -5.21 0.04
N SER A 37 -22.79 -4.69 1.21
CA SER A 37 -22.75 -3.23 1.42
C SER A 37 -21.47 -2.65 0.82
N THR A 38 -21.23 -2.85 -0.48
CA THR A 38 -20.24 -2.06 -1.22
C THR A 38 -21.00 -0.91 -1.84
N ALA A 39 -20.97 0.25 -1.19
CA ALA A 39 -21.67 1.43 -1.68
C ALA A 39 -20.94 2.02 -2.90
N SER A 40 -21.69 2.46 -3.91
CA SER A 40 -21.14 3.19 -5.05
C SER A 40 -20.43 4.47 -4.60
N ILE A 41 -19.35 4.84 -5.30
CA ILE A 41 -18.56 6.04 -5.03
C ILE A 41 -19.48 7.28 -5.04
N THR A 42 -19.60 7.95 -3.90
CA THR A 42 -20.36 9.20 -3.81
C THR A 42 -19.55 10.35 -4.41
N SER A 43 -20.23 11.31 -5.06
CA SER A 43 -19.57 12.49 -5.64
C SER A 43 -18.74 13.32 -4.66
N SER A 44 -18.96 13.16 -3.35
CA SER A 44 -18.15 13.75 -2.28
C SER A 44 -16.75 13.18 -2.18
N ILE A 45 -16.57 11.88 -2.44
CA ILE A 45 -15.25 11.20 -2.37
C ILE A 45 -14.31 11.72 -3.46
N LEU A 46 -14.86 12.13 -4.61
CA LEU A 46 -14.09 12.68 -5.74
C LEU A 46 -13.75 14.18 -5.59
N ARG A 47 -14.08 14.82 -4.46
CA ARG A 47 -13.79 16.25 -4.25
C ARG A 47 -12.40 16.46 -3.69
N TYR A 48 -11.39 16.33 -4.54
CA TYR A 48 -10.00 16.53 -4.16
C TYR A 48 -9.70 17.96 -3.69
N ARG A 49 -8.75 18.10 -2.76
CA ARG A 49 -8.13 19.39 -2.45
C ARG A 49 -7.06 19.67 -3.51
N THR A 50 -6.93 20.92 -3.93
CA THR A 50 -5.87 21.34 -4.86
C THR A 50 -4.93 22.29 -4.16
N LEU A 51 -3.65 21.92 -4.06
CA LEU A 51 -2.60 22.74 -3.45
C LEU A 51 -1.43 22.82 -4.44
N ASN A 52 -1.02 24.05 -4.78
CA ASN A 52 0.09 24.31 -5.71
C ASN A 52 0.01 23.55 -7.06
N GLY A 53 -1.21 23.35 -7.58
CA GLY A 53 -1.44 22.65 -8.85
C GLY A 53 -1.42 21.12 -8.77
N ARG A 54 -1.22 20.53 -7.58
CA ARG A 54 -1.32 19.10 -7.31
C ARG A 54 -2.67 18.78 -6.66
N THR A 55 -3.24 17.60 -6.92
CA THR A 55 -4.47 17.13 -6.24
C THR A 55 -4.13 16.21 -5.08
N TYR A 56 -4.96 16.23 -4.04
CA TYR A 56 -4.79 15.37 -2.87
C TYR A 56 -6.16 14.93 -2.34
N HIS A 57 -6.15 13.92 -1.47
CA HIS A 57 -7.35 13.48 -0.77
C HIS A 57 -8.03 14.63 -0.02
N SER A 58 -9.37 14.60 0.03
CA SER A 58 -10.16 15.66 0.65
C SER A 58 -10.06 15.58 2.18
N ASP A 59 -10.00 16.71 2.88
CA ASP A 59 -10.04 16.72 4.36
C ASP A 59 -11.46 16.44 4.93
N ARG A 60 -12.39 15.94 4.09
CA ARG A 60 -13.77 15.64 4.46
C ARG A 60 -13.90 14.16 4.82
N GLY A 61 -13.63 13.87 6.08
CA GLY A 61 -13.48 12.53 6.65
C GLY A 61 -12.37 12.61 7.69
N GLY A 62 -12.32 11.70 8.66
CA GLY A 62 -11.22 11.69 9.65
C GLY A 62 -9.84 11.44 9.04
N SER A 63 -9.82 10.95 7.79
CA SER A 63 -8.66 10.48 7.03
C SER A 63 -7.76 11.64 6.59
N GLN A 64 -6.51 11.62 7.06
CA GLN A 64 -5.48 12.59 6.69
C GLN A 64 -4.37 11.88 5.92
N TYR A 65 -4.33 12.06 4.60
CA TYR A 65 -3.25 11.58 3.74
C TYR A 65 -2.43 12.76 3.20
N TRP A 66 -1.11 12.62 3.21
CA TRP A 66 -0.19 13.70 2.84
C TRP A 66 0.20 13.67 1.36
N GLY A 67 0.19 12.49 0.73
CA GLY A 67 0.56 12.31 -0.66
C GLY A 67 -0.47 12.90 -1.64
N ALA A 68 0.02 13.35 -2.79
CA ALA A 68 -0.83 13.75 -3.92
C ALA A 68 -1.56 12.52 -4.50
N ASN A 69 -2.55 12.75 -5.36
CA ASN A 69 -3.29 11.69 -6.05
C ASN A 69 -3.53 12.01 -7.54
N ASP A 70 -2.62 12.79 -8.13
CA ASP A 70 -2.61 13.14 -9.55
C ASP A 70 -1.75 12.18 -10.38
N ASP A 71 -1.84 12.30 -11.70
CA ASP A 71 -1.11 11.47 -12.67
C ASP A 71 0.41 11.44 -12.42
N ALA A 72 0.99 12.54 -11.94
CA ALA A 72 2.41 12.60 -11.61
C ALA A 72 2.75 11.71 -10.40
N GLN A 73 1.90 11.70 -9.38
CA GLN A 73 2.04 10.76 -8.26
C GLN A 73 1.82 9.31 -8.72
N ASN A 74 0.79 9.06 -9.53
CA ASN A 74 0.49 7.71 -10.01
C ASN A 74 1.67 7.15 -10.82
N THR A 75 2.27 7.96 -11.68
CA THR A 75 3.49 7.58 -12.42
C THR A 75 4.65 7.24 -11.47
N MET A 76 4.80 7.99 -10.38
CA MET A 76 5.82 7.70 -9.36
C MET A 76 5.54 6.35 -8.67
N LEU A 77 4.28 6.06 -8.33
CA LEU A 77 3.87 4.80 -7.70
C LEU A 77 4.14 3.62 -8.64
N ASP A 78 3.89 3.79 -9.95
CA ASP A 78 4.15 2.75 -10.95
C ASP A 78 5.65 2.47 -11.12
N ILE A 79 6.48 3.52 -11.16
CA ILE A 79 7.94 3.38 -11.17
C ILE A 79 8.41 2.67 -9.90
N GLN A 80 7.88 3.05 -8.76
CA GLN A 80 8.22 2.45 -7.48
C GLN A 80 7.86 0.97 -7.42
N HIS A 81 6.66 0.59 -7.89
CA HIS A 81 6.29 -0.81 -8.03
C HIS A 81 7.35 -1.57 -8.84
N HIS A 82 7.77 -1.02 -9.98
CA HIS A 82 8.81 -1.64 -10.80
C HIS A 82 10.18 -1.71 -10.10
N VAL A 83 10.59 -0.66 -9.38
CA VAL A 83 11.83 -0.70 -8.57
C VAL A 83 11.79 -1.84 -7.55
N PHE A 84 10.68 -2.03 -6.84
CA PHE A 84 10.53 -3.15 -5.91
C PHE A 84 10.66 -4.50 -6.61
N THR A 85 10.04 -4.67 -7.79
CA THR A 85 10.21 -5.91 -8.55
C THR A 85 11.68 -6.16 -8.92
N LEU A 86 12.46 -5.12 -9.21
CA LEU A 86 13.88 -5.27 -9.52
C LEU A 86 14.71 -5.65 -8.29
N VAL A 87 14.48 -4.98 -7.15
CA VAL A 87 15.19 -5.25 -5.88
C VAL A 87 14.87 -6.65 -5.34
N LEU A 88 13.67 -7.18 -5.63
CA LEU A 88 13.22 -8.50 -5.21
C LEU A 88 13.45 -9.60 -6.28
N ASP A 89 14.37 -9.38 -7.22
CA ASP A 89 14.71 -10.34 -8.29
C ASP A 89 13.50 -10.84 -9.09
N GLY A 90 12.56 -9.94 -9.39
CA GLY A 90 11.34 -10.20 -10.13
C GLY A 90 10.19 -10.77 -9.30
N LYS A 91 10.35 -10.94 -7.97
CA LYS A 91 9.29 -11.42 -7.08
C LYS A 91 8.38 -10.27 -6.64
N LEU A 92 7.11 -10.60 -6.39
CA LEU A 92 6.11 -9.67 -5.83
C LEU A 92 6.06 -9.70 -4.29
N TYR A 93 6.49 -10.81 -3.69
CA TYR A 93 6.43 -11.11 -2.26
C TYR A 93 7.58 -12.06 -1.89
N LEU A 94 7.99 -12.06 -0.62
CA LEU A 94 9.00 -12.97 -0.07
C LEU A 94 8.41 -13.98 0.93
N ALA A 95 7.21 -13.70 1.44
CA ALA A 95 6.48 -14.60 2.34
C ALA A 95 6.39 -16.02 1.74
N PRO A 96 6.63 -17.08 2.53
CA PRO A 96 6.59 -18.46 2.05
C PRO A 96 5.13 -18.93 1.97
N LEU A 97 4.42 -18.38 1.00
CA LEU A 97 3.01 -18.65 0.75
C LEU A 97 2.79 -20.10 0.32
N PRO A 98 1.71 -20.76 0.78
CA PRO A 98 1.35 -22.08 0.29
C PRO A 98 0.95 -22.01 -1.20
N GLU A 99 1.03 -23.15 -1.90
CA GLU A 99 0.63 -23.25 -3.31
C GLU A 99 -0.85 -22.84 -3.52
N GLU A 100 -1.70 -23.17 -2.54
CA GLU A 100 -3.12 -22.84 -2.53
C GLU A 100 -3.40 -21.64 -1.62
N ILE A 101 -3.63 -20.48 -2.23
CA ILE A 101 -4.13 -19.26 -1.59
C ILE A 101 -5.51 -18.94 -2.17
N ASN A 102 -6.45 -18.55 -1.30
CA ASN A 102 -7.83 -18.29 -1.69
C ASN A 102 -8.19 -16.80 -1.58
N LYS A 103 -7.70 -16.08 -0.57
CA LYS A 103 -8.09 -14.69 -0.33
C LYS A 103 -6.90 -13.85 0.14
N VAL A 104 -6.63 -12.77 -0.58
CA VAL A 104 -5.51 -11.85 -0.32
C VAL A 104 -6.03 -10.43 -0.15
N LEU A 105 -5.47 -9.71 0.81
CA LEU A 105 -5.67 -8.27 0.97
C LEU A 105 -4.38 -7.53 0.66
N ASP A 106 -4.46 -6.48 -0.14
CA ASP A 106 -3.40 -5.49 -0.33
C ASP A 106 -3.86 -4.15 0.26
N ILE A 107 -3.20 -3.70 1.32
CA ILE A 107 -3.60 -2.50 2.07
C ILE A 107 -2.82 -1.29 1.55
N GLY A 108 -3.54 -0.22 1.22
CA GLY A 108 -2.96 0.98 0.62
C GLY A 108 -2.40 0.70 -0.78
N THR A 109 -3.24 0.12 -1.63
CA THR A 109 -2.84 -0.45 -2.93
C THR A 109 -2.35 0.60 -3.94
N GLY A 110 -2.61 1.89 -3.71
CA GLY A 110 -2.21 2.96 -4.62
C GLY A 110 -2.84 2.78 -6.00
N THR A 111 -2.03 2.70 -7.04
CA THR A 111 -2.51 2.48 -8.42
C THR A 111 -3.08 1.08 -8.65
N GLY A 112 -2.83 0.14 -7.74
CA GLY A 112 -3.34 -1.23 -7.82
C GLY A 112 -2.45 -2.20 -8.61
N LEU A 113 -1.28 -1.78 -9.09
CA LEU A 113 -0.41 -2.64 -9.91
C LEU A 113 -0.01 -3.94 -9.20
N TRP A 114 0.26 -3.89 -7.89
CA TRP A 114 0.59 -5.10 -7.14
C TRP A 114 -0.58 -6.09 -7.12
N VAL A 115 -1.81 -5.60 -6.89
CA VAL A 115 -3.03 -6.42 -6.93
C VAL A 115 -3.22 -7.08 -8.28
N LEU A 116 -2.99 -6.34 -9.37
CA LEU A 116 -3.14 -6.85 -10.72
C LEU A 116 -2.11 -7.93 -11.03
N ASP A 117 -0.83 -7.66 -10.75
CA ASP A 117 0.24 -8.61 -11.01
C ASP A 117 0.11 -9.87 -10.14
N PHE A 118 -0.32 -9.74 -8.88
CA PHE A 118 -0.59 -10.88 -8.02
C PHE A 118 -1.79 -11.68 -8.50
N ALA A 119 -2.87 -11.01 -8.94
CA ALA A 119 -4.06 -11.66 -9.49
C ALA A 119 -3.75 -12.46 -10.76
N ASP A 120 -2.85 -11.96 -11.61
CA ASP A 120 -2.37 -12.67 -12.80
C ASP A 120 -1.54 -13.91 -12.43
N GLN A 121 -0.73 -13.86 -11.37
CA GLN A 121 0.06 -15.00 -10.87
C GLN A 121 -0.79 -16.06 -10.13
N HIS A 122 -1.91 -15.65 -9.53
CA HIS A 122 -2.76 -16.49 -8.69
C HIS A 122 -4.24 -16.44 -9.16
N PRO A 123 -4.56 -17.00 -10.34
CA PRO A 123 -5.90 -16.89 -10.94
C PRO A 123 -7.02 -17.54 -10.10
N GLN A 124 -6.68 -18.46 -9.20
CA GLN A 124 -7.60 -19.12 -8.26
C GLN A 124 -7.90 -18.28 -7.01
N ALA A 125 -7.04 -17.32 -6.67
CA ALA A 125 -7.19 -16.50 -5.48
C ALA A 125 -8.09 -15.29 -5.76
N THR A 126 -8.82 -14.84 -4.75
CA THR A 126 -9.51 -13.53 -4.75
C THR A 126 -8.59 -12.49 -4.12
N ILE A 127 -8.24 -11.44 -4.87
CA ILE A 127 -7.38 -10.36 -4.42
C ILE A 127 -8.22 -9.11 -4.23
N ILE A 128 -8.06 -8.44 -3.10
CA ILE A 128 -8.77 -7.21 -2.76
C ILE A 128 -7.74 -6.15 -2.42
N GLY A 129 -7.69 -5.08 -3.20
CA GLY A 129 -6.90 -3.89 -2.87
C GLY A 129 -7.75 -2.86 -2.15
N THR A 130 -7.26 -2.30 -1.04
CA THR A 130 -7.92 -1.17 -0.37
C THR A 130 -7.08 0.09 -0.49
N ASP A 131 -7.72 1.22 -0.74
CA ASP A 131 -7.07 2.54 -0.72
C ASP A 131 -8.06 3.63 -0.34
N LEU A 132 -7.56 4.72 0.23
CA LEU A 132 -8.35 5.91 0.52
C LEU A 132 -8.85 6.61 -0.75
N SER A 133 -8.08 6.54 -1.84
CA SER A 133 -8.34 7.26 -3.08
C SER A 133 -8.72 6.30 -4.20
N PRO A 134 -9.80 6.57 -4.97
CA PRO A 134 -10.16 5.78 -6.14
C PRO A 134 -9.30 6.16 -7.35
N ILE A 135 -8.03 5.73 -7.36
CA ILE A 135 -7.07 5.99 -8.44
C ILE A 135 -6.73 4.73 -9.26
N GLN A 136 -7.43 3.63 -9.00
CA GLN A 136 -7.21 2.32 -9.60
C GLN A 136 -7.89 2.22 -10.99
N PRO A 137 -7.41 1.32 -11.88
CA PRO A 137 -7.98 1.18 -13.21
C PRO A 137 -9.43 0.67 -13.19
N THR A 138 -10.20 1.07 -14.19
CA THR A 138 -11.61 0.66 -14.35
C THR A 138 -11.76 -0.79 -14.82
N TRP A 139 -10.74 -1.32 -15.49
CA TRP A 139 -10.69 -2.72 -15.89
C TRP A 139 -9.81 -3.48 -14.91
N VAL A 140 -10.36 -4.56 -14.34
CA VAL A 140 -9.66 -5.45 -13.41
C VAL A 140 -9.91 -6.91 -13.82
N PRO A 141 -8.96 -7.83 -13.54
CA PRO A 141 -9.17 -9.26 -13.67
C PRO A 141 -10.40 -9.74 -12.89
N PRO A 142 -11.07 -10.84 -13.30
CA PRO A 142 -12.27 -11.34 -12.63
C PRO A 142 -12.06 -11.73 -11.16
N ASN A 143 -10.82 -12.00 -10.77
CA ASN A 143 -10.41 -12.41 -9.44
C ASN A 143 -9.81 -11.26 -8.60
N ALA A 144 -9.82 -10.03 -9.11
CA ALA A 144 -9.35 -8.84 -8.42
C ALA A 144 -10.48 -7.81 -8.25
N ARG A 145 -10.47 -7.07 -7.15
CA ARG A 145 -11.31 -5.88 -6.99
C ARG A 145 -10.66 -4.84 -6.08
N PHE A 146 -11.14 -3.62 -6.17
CA PHE A 146 -10.70 -2.51 -5.34
C PHE A 146 -11.85 -1.99 -4.48
N GLU A 147 -11.55 -1.71 -3.21
CA GLU A 147 -12.49 -1.16 -2.25
C GLU A 147 -11.91 0.16 -1.72
N ILE A 148 -12.73 1.22 -1.69
CA ILE A 148 -12.33 2.47 -1.05
C ILE A 148 -12.50 2.28 0.44
N ASP A 149 -11.40 2.21 1.18
CA ASP A 149 -11.41 1.97 2.62
C ASP A 149 -10.27 2.73 3.31
N ASP A 150 -10.54 3.20 4.53
CA ASP A 150 -9.53 3.83 5.37
C ASP A 150 -8.93 2.77 6.29
N LEU A 151 -7.64 2.50 6.11
CA LEU A 151 -6.90 1.56 6.94
C LEU A 151 -6.91 1.90 8.44
N ALA A 152 -7.22 3.15 8.81
CA ALA A 152 -7.30 3.61 10.19
C ALA A 152 -8.67 3.34 10.85
N GLU A 153 -9.68 3.01 10.05
CA GLU A 153 -11.00 2.62 10.53
C GLU A 153 -11.08 1.09 10.76
N PRO A 154 -12.05 0.59 11.53
CA PRO A 154 -12.23 -0.84 11.72
C PRO A 154 -12.48 -1.56 10.38
N TRP A 155 -11.71 -2.61 10.10
CA TRP A 155 -11.80 -3.29 8.80
C TRP A 155 -13.11 -4.07 8.67
N THR A 156 -13.70 -4.01 7.49
CA THR A 156 -14.99 -4.67 7.20
C THR A 156 -14.87 -6.16 6.88
N PHE A 157 -13.65 -6.72 6.93
CA PHE A 157 -13.38 -8.12 6.65
C PHE A 157 -13.63 -9.02 7.88
N ASP A 158 -14.17 -10.21 7.62
CA ASP A 158 -14.42 -11.22 8.63
C ASP A 158 -13.12 -11.70 9.31
N GLU A 159 -13.21 -12.00 10.61
CA GLU A 159 -12.13 -12.62 11.37
C GLU A 159 -11.72 -13.97 10.75
N ALA A 160 -10.42 -14.24 10.72
CA ALA A 160 -9.87 -15.50 10.19
C ALA A 160 -10.38 -15.90 8.79
N SER A 161 -10.45 -14.95 7.87
CA SER A 161 -10.99 -15.14 6.51
C SER A 161 -9.97 -14.94 5.38
N VAL A 162 -8.80 -14.39 5.68
CA VAL A 162 -7.75 -14.00 4.72
C VAL A 162 -6.54 -14.93 4.86
N ASP A 163 -5.93 -15.31 3.73
CA ASP A 163 -4.73 -16.16 3.72
C ASP A 163 -3.44 -15.32 3.78
N TYR A 164 -3.46 -14.13 3.17
CA TYR A 164 -2.29 -13.26 3.06
C TYR A 164 -2.70 -11.78 3.08
N VAL A 165 -2.02 -10.98 3.89
CA VAL A 165 -2.13 -9.52 3.93
C VAL A 165 -0.79 -8.93 3.49
N HIS A 166 -0.81 -8.18 2.39
CA HIS A 166 0.32 -7.44 1.86
C HIS A 166 0.16 -5.94 2.19
N ILE A 167 1.26 -5.32 2.60
CA ILE A 167 1.35 -3.90 2.93
C ILE A 167 2.65 -3.39 2.32
N ARG A 168 2.62 -2.28 1.57
CA ARG A 168 3.86 -1.72 1.03
C ARG A 168 3.82 -0.22 0.89
N TRP A 169 4.90 0.41 1.33
CA TRP A 169 5.15 1.84 1.19
C TRP A 169 4.07 2.72 1.83
N LEU A 170 3.63 2.34 3.04
CA LEU A 170 2.70 3.16 3.82
C LEU A 170 3.40 4.00 4.89
N ILE A 171 4.73 4.01 4.93
CA ILE A 171 5.49 4.92 5.77
C ILE A 171 5.04 6.38 5.60
N GLY A 172 4.81 7.05 6.73
CA GLY A 172 4.24 8.41 6.77
C GLY A 172 2.72 8.48 6.54
N SER A 173 2.06 7.38 6.17
CA SER A 173 0.62 7.32 5.90
C SER A 173 -0.17 6.58 6.99
N VAL A 174 0.52 5.76 7.79
CA VAL A 174 -0.07 5.03 8.93
C VAL A 174 0.28 5.75 10.23
N ARG A 175 -0.74 6.06 11.04
CA ARG A 175 -0.59 6.72 12.34
C ARG A 175 -0.34 5.73 13.49
N ASP A 176 -1.06 4.61 13.49
CA ASP A 176 -0.97 3.57 14.50
C ASP A 176 -0.69 2.21 13.83
N TRP A 177 0.59 1.89 13.68
CA TRP A 177 1.05 0.63 13.09
C TRP A 177 0.60 -0.62 13.87
N PRO A 178 0.68 -0.67 15.22
CA PRO A 178 0.08 -1.73 16.01
C PRO A 178 -1.41 -1.94 15.76
N ALA A 179 -2.21 -0.87 15.64
CA ALA A 179 -3.62 -1.02 15.31
C ALA A 179 -3.81 -1.65 13.92
N LEU A 180 -3.03 -1.20 12.93
CA LEU A 180 -3.01 -1.77 11.59
C LEU A 180 -2.66 -3.26 11.61
N PHE A 181 -1.56 -3.64 12.27
CA PHE A 181 -1.12 -5.03 12.36
C PHE A 181 -2.07 -5.90 13.18
N LYS A 182 -2.77 -5.32 14.17
CA LYS A 182 -3.80 -6.01 14.94
C LYS A 182 -5.01 -6.35 14.07
N GLU A 183 -5.47 -5.41 13.24
CA GLU A 183 -6.54 -5.69 12.28
C GLU A 183 -6.10 -6.70 11.21
N ALA A 184 -4.88 -6.56 10.66
CA ALA A 184 -4.30 -7.53 9.75
C ALA A 184 -4.25 -8.93 10.36
N TYR A 185 -3.81 -9.06 11.60
CA TYR A 185 -3.77 -10.33 12.32
C TYR A 185 -5.17 -10.89 12.58
N ARG A 186 -6.15 -10.04 12.94
CA ARG A 186 -7.54 -10.46 13.19
C ARG A 186 -8.16 -11.13 11.97
N VAL A 187 -7.95 -10.57 10.78
CA VAL A 187 -8.57 -11.09 9.55
C VAL A 187 -7.84 -12.32 9.00
N LEU A 188 -6.61 -12.59 9.43
CA LEU A 188 -5.84 -13.73 8.97
C LEU A 188 -6.33 -15.06 9.55
N LYS A 189 -6.42 -16.06 8.67
CA LYS A 189 -6.60 -17.45 9.06
C LYS A 189 -5.38 -17.92 9.88
N PRO A 190 -5.54 -18.91 10.77
CA PRO A 190 -4.40 -19.59 11.37
C PRO A 190 -3.43 -20.11 10.30
N GLY A 191 -2.17 -19.70 10.39
CA GLY A 191 -1.13 -20.04 9.41
C GLY A 191 -1.05 -19.11 8.18
N GLY A 192 -1.86 -18.06 8.12
CA GLY A 192 -1.75 -17.01 7.12
C GLY A 192 -0.57 -16.07 7.39
N TRP A 193 -0.25 -15.24 6.39
CA TRP A 193 0.93 -14.36 6.40
C TRP A 193 0.56 -12.89 6.37
N ILE A 194 1.30 -12.07 7.13
CA ILE A 194 1.38 -10.62 6.93
C ILE A 194 2.77 -10.36 6.36
N GLU A 195 2.85 -9.58 5.29
CA GLU A 195 4.12 -9.07 4.78
C GLU A 195 4.03 -7.55 4.61
N SER A 196 5.05 -6.86 5.12
CA SER A 196 5.15 -5.41 5.03
C SER A 196 6.51 -5.03 4.44
N PHE A 197 6.48 -4.28 3.33
CA PHE A 197 7.67 -3.71 2.70
C PHE A 197 7.69 -2.20 2.90
N GLU A 198 8.55 -1.73 3.78
CA GLU A 198 8.74 -0.31 4.05
C GLU A 198 10.19 0.09 3.80
N CYS A 199 10.41 1.35 3.43
CA CYS A 199 11.75 1.92 3.48
C CYS A 199 11.99 2.59 4.82
N ASN A 200 13.26 2.82 5.15
CA ASN A 200 13.58 3.81 6.17
C ASN A 200 13.10 5.20 5.69
N GLY A 201 12.29 5.86 6.50
CA GLY A 201 11.81 7.22 6.22
C GLY A 201 12.88 8.29 6.48
N LEU A 202 13.98 7.89 7.11
CA LEU A 202 15.15 8.71 7.37
C LEU A 202 16.23 8.43 6.32
N PHE A 203 16.85 9.48 5.81
CA PHE A 203 18.00 9.39 4.94
C PHE A 203 19.26 9.08 5.75
N GLU A 204 20.00 8.06 5.33
CA GLU A 204 21.24 7.61 5.95
C GLU A 204 22.31 7.41 4.86
N SER A 205 23.59 7.48 5.25
CA SER A 205 24.73 7.22 4.37
C SER A 205 25.76 6.35 5.10
N ASP A 206 26.36 5.40 4.40
CA ASP A 206 27.44 4.54 4.89
C ASP A 206 28.84 5.13 4.64
N ASP A 207 28.93 6.21 3.87
CA ASP A 207 30.18 6.89 3.46
C ASP A 207 30.28 8.35 3.94
N ASP A 208 29.47 8.73 4.92
CA ASP A 208 29.36 10.10 5.45
C ASP A 208 28.94 11.17 4.40
N SER A 209 28.36 10.76 3.25
CA SER A 209 27.88 11.70 2.22
C SER A 209 26.65 12.51 2.61
N ILE A 210 26.00 12.18 3.73
CA ILE A 210 24.91 12.95 4.33
C ILE A 210 25.37 13.55 5.67
N PRO A 211 26.03 14.72 5.66
CA PRO A 211 26.39 15.42 6.89
C PRO A 211 25.16 15.82 7.72
N GLU A 212 25.28 15.87 9.05
CA GLU A 212 24.19 16.23 9.98
C GLU A 212 23.55 17.59 9.69
N ASP A 213 24.31 18.55 9.16
CA ASP A 213 23.84 19.91 8.82
C ASP A 213 23.38 20.06 7.36
N SER A 214 23.35 18.97 6.60
CA SER A 214 22.94 18.98 5.20
C SER A 214 21.45 19.27 5.03
N ALA A 215 21.06 19.75 3.83
CA ALA A 215 19.66 19.93 3.47
C ALA A 215 18.88 18.61 3.54
N THR A 216 19.52 17.48 3.23
CA THR A 216 18.93 16.14 3.32
C THR A 216 18.66 15.75 4.78
N SER A 217 19.57 16.06 5.70
CA SER A 217 19.40 15.78 7.13
C SER A 217 18.25 16.56 7.77
N GLN A 218 17.91 17.74 7.25
CA GLN A 218 16.73 18.49 7.70
C GLN A 218 15.43 17.71 7.49
N TRP A 219 15.35 16.86 6.46
CA TRP A 219 14.20 15.97 6.28
C TRP A 219 14.04 15.02 7.46
N ASN A 220 15.14 14.43 7.95
CA ASN A 220 15.10 13.48 9.05
C ASN A 220 14.52 14.11 10.33
N ASP A 221 14.90 15.37 10.60
CA ASP A 221 14.35 16.12 11.73
C ASP A 221 12.85 16.37 11.58
N ILE A 222 12.42 16.83 10.40
CA ILE A 222 11.00 17.14 10.11
C ILE A 222 10.15 15.87 10.14
N PHE A 223 10.60 14.83 9.43
CA PHE A 223 9.91 13.56 9.31
C PHE A 223 9.87 12.84 10.66
N GLY A 224 10.99 12.81 11.38
CA GLY A 224 11.07 12.25 12.72
C GLY A 224 10.20 12.98 13.74
N ALA A 225 10.12 14.32 13.67
CA ALA A 225 9.21 15.09 14.51
C ALA A 225 7.73 14.79 14.18
N GLY A 226 7.38 14.66 12.89
CA GLY A 226 6.05 14.27 12.45
C GLY A 226 5.67 12.83 12.80
N ALA A 227 6.63 11.92 12.88
CA ALA A 227 6.40 10.55 13.33
C ALA A 227 6.18 10.46 14.85
N LYS A 228 6.82 11.34 15.63
CA LYS A 228 6.71 11.36 17.11
C LYS A 228 5.38 11.89 17.63
N THR A 229 4.55 12.50 16.79
CA THR A 229 3.31 13.14 17.26
C THR A 229 2.16 12.19 17.63
N ASP A 230 2.32 10.86 17.62
CA ASP A 230 1.29 9.95 18.16
C ASP A 230 1.82 8.61 18.71
N PHE A 231 2.93 8.07 18.18
CA PHE A 231 3.30 6.66 18.44
C PHE A 231 4.07 6.41 19.75
N ALA A 232 5.11 7.20 20.02
CA ALA A 232 5.99 7.01 21.17
C ALA A 232 5.30 7.34 22.52
N ASP A 233 4.28 8.20 22.49
CA ASP A 233 3.52 8.60 23.68
C ASP A 233 2.45 7.56 24.08
N GLN A 234 1.97 6.73 23.14
CA GLN A 234 0.84 5.82 23.39
C GLN A 234 1.24 4.40 23.81
N TYR A 235 2.38 3.86 23.34
CA TYR A 235 2.72 2.45 23.57
C TYR A 235 4.18 2.22 24.02
N PRO A 236 4.55 2.66 25.24
CA PRO A 236 5.92 2.56 25.74
C PRO A 236 6.44 1.12 25.97
N ASN A 237 5.60 0.09 25.81
CA ASN A 237 5.91 -1.30 26.19
C ASN A 237 5.61 -2.35 25.09
N ALA A 238 5.23 -1.97 23.87
CA ALA A 238 4.87 -2.93 22.81
C ALA A 238 6.11 -3.58 22.18
N GLU A 239 6.17 -4.91 22.07
CA GLU A 239 7.22 -5.61 21.30
C GLU A 239 6.77 -5.79 19.85
N VAL A 240 7.55 -5.26 18.89
CA VAL A 240 7.28 -5.37 17.45
C VAL A 240 8.43 -6.16 16.82
N ILE A 241 8.10 -7.11 15.94
CA ILE A 241 9.06 -7.92 15.18
C ILE A 241 8.91 -7.55 13.71
N GLY A 242 9.94 -6.94 13.12
CA GLY A 242 10.00 -6.61 11.69
C GLY A 242 11.17 -7.30 11.00
N THR A 243 11.17 -7.38 9.68
CA THR A 243 12.36 -7.76 8.89
C THR A 243 12.98 -6.50 8.31
N ASP A 244 14.27 -6.27 8.58
CA ASP A 244 15.03 -5.16 8.02
C ASP A 244 16.01 -5.71 6.98
N ILE A 245 15.93 -5.20 5.75
CA ILE A 245 16.82 -5.58 4.64
C ILE A 245 18.08 -4.71 4.60
N SER A 246 18.22 -3.75 5.52
CA SER A 246 19.43 -2.95 5.68
C SER A 246 20.47 -3.67 6.56
N PRO A 247 21.78 -3.55 6.27
CA PRO A 247 22.83 -4.19 7.07
C PRO A 247 23.08 -3.49 8.43
N ILE A 248 22.31 -2.45 8.78
CA ILE A 248 22.58 -1.60 9.93
C ILE A 248 21.29 -1.46 10.75
N GLN A 249 21.26 -2.04 11.95
CA GLN A 249 20.25 -1.66 12.94
C GLN A 249 20.51 -0.23 13.42
N PRO A 250 19.60 0.72 13.22
CA PRO A 250 19.83 2.09 13.64
C PRO A 250 19.82 2.24 15.17
N ALA A 251 20.68 3.11 15.71
CA ALA A 251 20.80 3.31 17.16
C ALA A 251 19.56 3.94 17.84
N TRP A 252 18.58 4.40 17.06
CA TRP A 252 17.32 4.98 17.54
C TRP A 252 16.21 3.92 17.73
N VAL A 253 16.47 2.66 17.37
CA VAL A 253 15.55 1.53 17.55
C VAL A 253 15.26 1.33 19.05
N PRO A 254 13.99 1.42 19.48
CA PRO A 254 13.61 1.20 20.86
C PRO A 254 14.03 -0.21 21.34
N PRO A 255 14.41 -0.42 22.61
CA PRO A 255 14.90 -1.72 23.11
C PRO A 255 13.90 -2.89 22.97
N ASN A 256 12.63 -2.56 22.78
CA ASN A 256 11.50 -3.47 22.60
C ASN A 256 11.17 -3.74 21.12
N LEU A 257 11.87 -3.14 20.16
CA LEU A 257 11.71 -3.41 18.74
C LEU A 257 12.83 -4.36 18.29
N LYS A 258 12.47 -5.57 17.83
CA LYS A 258 13.43 -6.56 17.31
C LYS A 258 13.26 -6.64 15.80
N PHE A 259 14.34 -6.48 15.04
CA PHE A 259 14.33 -6.86 13.63
C PHE A 259 15.04 -8.21 13.44
N GLU A 260 14.48 -9.08 12.61
CA GLU A 260 15.26 -10.13 11.95
C GLU A 260 15.93 -9.51 10.72
N ILE A 261 17.26 -9.51 10.70
CA ILE A 261 18.02 -9.16 9.50
C ILE A 261 18.02 -10.39 8.60
N ASP A 262 17.38 -10.32 7.43
CA ASP A 262 17.54 -11.34 6.40
C ASP A 262 18.86 -11.08 5.64
N ASP A 263 19.96 -11.50 6.25
CA ASP A 263 21.32 -11.37 5.72
C ASP A 263 21.61 -12.41 4.61
N ALA A 264 20.61 -13.20 4.18
CA ALA A 264 20.87 -14.49 3.55
C ALA A 264 20.64 -14.59 2.04
N THR A 265 20.19 -13.55 1.31
CA THR A 265 19.88 -13.75 -0.13
C THR A 265 20.29 -12.70 -1.15
N ILE A 266 20.79 -11.51 -0.78
CA ILE A 266 21.19 -10.50 -1.79
C ILE A 266 22.73 -10.40 -1.83
N PRO A 267 23.41 -10.98 -2.83
CA PRO A 267 24.86 -10.81 -2.99
C PRO A 267 25.15 -9.38 -3.47
N TRP A 268 25.48 -8.49 -2.54
CA TRP A 268 26.02 -7.17 -2.83
C TRP A 268 27.43 -7.32 -3.43
N ALA A 269 27.56 -7.02 -4.73
CA ALA A 269 28.81 -7.07 -5.50
C ALA A 269 29.46 -5.68 -5.61
#